data_AF-A0A2U1NT54-F1
#
_entry.id   AF-A0A2U1NT54-F1
#
_cell.length_a   1.000
_cell.length_b   1.000
_cell.length_c   1.000
_cell.angle_alpha   90.00
_cell.angle_beta   90.00
_cell.angle_gamma   90.00
#
_symmetry.space_group_name_H-M   'P 1'
#
loop_
_entity.id
_entity.type
_entity.pdbx_description
1 polymer ?
#
loop_
_entity_poly.entity_id
_entity_poly.type
_entity_poly.pdbx_seq_one_letter_code
_entity_poly.pdbx_strand_id
1 'polypeptide(L)'
;MGKKLSPVLRRELENLDKESATRRSVKKALKSYVNDLDSKAISIFLAQVSETKETGLTSGEYTISLYEVLARVHGTKIVPQIDNIMTTIIKTLTSSAGSFALHQACSKVVRAYAKYYL
;
A
#
# COMPACT_ATOMS: atom_id res chain seq x y z
N MET A 1 -12.35 16.12 4.31
CA MET A 1 -13.50 15.18 4.39
C MET A 1 -13.02 13.81 3.93
N GLY A 2 -12.72 12.92 4.87
CA GLY A 2 -12.14 11.59 4.60
C GLY A 2 -13.13 10.68 3.87
N LYS A 3 -12.70 10.08 2.76
CA LYS A 3 -13.47 9.06 2.05
C LYS A 3 -13.47 7.80 2.92
N LYS A 4 -14.61 7.49 3.56
CA LYS A 4 -14.76 6.33 4.45
C LYS A 4 -14.11 5.08 3.84
N LEU A 5 -13.22 4.45 4.60
CA LEU A 5 -12.61 3.15 4.29
C LEU A 5 -13.66 2.13 3.89
N SER A 6 -13.41 1.33 2.85
CA SER A 6 -14.30 0.22 2.56
C SER A 6 -14.32 -0.73 3.78
N PRO A 7 -15.50 -1.22 4.22
CA PRO A 7 -15.58 -2.08 5.40
C PRO A 7 -14.71 -3.33 5.28
N VAL A 8 -14.54 -3.83 4.06
CA VAL A 8 -13.67 -4.97 3.73
C VAL A 8 -12.21 -4.63 3.97
N LEU A 9 -11.73 -3.51 3.40
CA LEU A 9 -10.34 -3.08 3.58
C LEU A 9 -10.04 -2.83 5.05
N ARG A 10 -10.93 -2.13 5.77
CA ARG A 10 -10.76 -1.87 7.20
C ARG A 10 -10.63 -3.16 8.02
N ARG A 11 -11.53 -4.12 7.78
CA ARG A 11 -11.53 -5.41 8.48
C ARG A 11 -10.25 -6.21 8.24
N GLU A 12 -9.80 -6.26 6.99
CA GLU A 12 -8.56 -6.94 6.63
C GLU A 12 -7.36 -6.26 7.30
N LEU A 13 -7.30 -4.92 7.31
CA LEU A 13 -6.23 -4.18 7.97
C LEU A 13 -6.21 -4.39 9.50
N GLU A 14 -7.37 -4.39 10.16
CA GLU A 14 -7.50 -4.68 11.60
C GLU A 14 -7.08 -6.12 11.97
N ASN A 15 -7.09 -7.05 11.02
CA ASN A 15 -6.67 -8.43 11.22
C ASN A 15 -5.16 -8.65 11.00
N LEU A 16 -4.38 -7.64 10.58
CA LEU A 16 -2.94 -7.76 10.29
C LEU A 16 -2.08 -8.05 11.54
N ASP A 17 -2.49 -7.52 12.69
CA ASP A 17 -1.78 -7.68 13.96
C ASP A 17 -2.15 -8.97 14.71
N LYS A 18 -3.07 -9.76 14.16
CA LYS A 18 -3.46 -11.08 14.70
C LYS A 18 -2.41 -12.15 14.33
N GLU A 19 -2.63 -13.37 14.83
CA GLU A 19 -1.72 -14.52 14.69
C GLU A 19 -1.15 -14.74 13.28
N SER A 20 0.03 -15.37 13.20
CA SER A 20 0.82 -15.54 11.97
C SER A 20 0.06 -16.19 10.80
N ALA A 21 -0.85 -17.12 11.07
CA ALA A 21 -1.70 -17.76 10.07
C ALA A 21 -2.74 -16.78 9.50
N THR A 22 -3.41 -16.01 10.37
CA THR A 22 -4.36 -14.94 10.01
C THR A 22 -3.67 -13.84 9.22
N ARG A 23 -2.45 -13.45 9.60
CA ARG A 23 -1.66 -12.46 8.86
C ARG A 23 -1.40 -12.89 7.42
N ARG A 24 -1.11 -14.17 7.17
CA ARG A 24 -0.83 -14.67 5.81
C ARG A 24 -2.08 -14.67 4.94
N SER A 25 -3.23 -15.09 5.47
CA SER A 25 -4.50 -15.08 4.74
C SER A 25 -4.96 -13.66 4.42
N VAL A 26 -4.86 -12.74 5.39
CA VAL A 26 -5.17 -11.32 5.22
C VAL A 26 -4.31 -10.68 4.13
N LYS A 27 -2.99 -10.91 4.17
CA LYS A 27 -2.08 -10.40 3.13
C LYS A 27 -2.44 -10.93 1.75
N LYS A 28 -2.94 -12.17 1.65
CA LYS A 28 -3.37 -12.77 0.38
C LYS A 28 -4.71 -12.17 -0.10
N ALA A 29 -5.68 -12.01 0.80
CA ALA A 29 -6.97 -11.40 0.49
C ALA A 29 -6.80 -9.96 -0.02
N LEU A 30 -5.98 -9.16 0.66
CA LEU A 30 -5.70 -7.79 0.24
C LEU A 30 -4.93 -7.70 -1.07
N LYS A 31 -4.02 -8.62 -1.36
CA LYS A 31 -3.39 -8.70 -2.69
C LYS A 31 -4.40 -9.02 -3.78
N SER A 32 -5.32 -9.96 -3.53
CA SER A 32 -6.41 -10.26 -4.46
C SER A 32 -7.30 -9.05 -4.68
N TYR A 33 -7.68 -8.37 -3.60
CA TYR A 33 -8.48 -7.14 -3.67
C TYR A 33 -7.80 -6.08 -4.55
N VAL A 34 -6.50 -5.86 -4.36
CA VAL A 34 -5.70 -4.94 -5.17
C VAL A 34 -5.65 -5.36 -6.64
N ASN A 35 -5.61 -6.67 -6.93
CA ASN A 35 -5.60 -7.17 -8.30
C ASN A 35 -6.90 -6.79 -9.06
N ASP A 36 -8.03 -6.79 -8.37
CA ASP A 36 -9.36 -6.60 -8.96
C ASP A 36 -9.81 -5.12 -9.00
N LEU A 37 -8.95 -4.18 -8.59
CA LEU A 37 -9.29 -2.75 -8.61
C LEU A 37 -9.37 -2.17 -10.04
N ASP A 38 -10.40 -1.40 -10.32
CA ASP A 38 -10.44 -0.54 -11.51
C ASP A 38 -9.65 0.77 -11.29
N SER A 39 -9.36 1.52 -12.37
CA SER A 39 -8.55 2.75 -12.32
C SER A 39 -9.11 3.83 -11.38
N LYS A 40 -10.45 3.91 -11.19
CA LYS A 40 -11.06 4.88 -10.26
C LYS A 40 -10.89 4.40 -8.82
N ALA A 41 -11.07 3.09 -8.59
CA ALA A 41 -10.91 2.44 -7.30
C ALA A 41 -9.46 2.50 -6.79
N ILE A 42 -8.45 2.49 -7.67
CA ILE A 42 -7.03 2.67 -7.30
C ILE A 42 -6.82 3.97 -6.51
N SER A 43 -7.34 5.10 -7.00
CA SER A 43 -7.17 6.40 -6.33
C SER A 43 -7.80 6.42 -4.93
N ILE A 44 -8.96 5.75 -4.77
CA ILE A 44 -9.68 5.64 -3.50
C ILE A 44 -8.91 4.72 -2.54
N PHE A 45 -8.45 3.58 -3.04
CA PHE A 45 -7.65 2.63 -2.27
C PHE A 45 -6.36 3.28 -1.74
N LEU A 46 -5.65 4.04 -2.57
CA LEU A 46 -4.42 4.73 -2.15
C LEU A 46 -4.68 5.75 -1.03
N ALA A 47 -5.75 6.54 -1.15
CA ALA A 47 -6.14 7.48 -0.10
C ALA A 47 -6.47 6.76 1.21
N GLN A 48 -7.21 5.64 1.12
CA GLN A 48 -7.60 4.81 2.25
C GLN A 48 -6.40 4.17 2.97
N VAL A 49 -5.47 3.57 2.22
CA VAL A 49 -4.25 2.97 2.80
C VAL A 49 -3.34 4.03 3.43
N SER A 50 -3.32 5.25 2.87
CA SER A 50 -2.58 6.35 3.46
C SER A 50 -3.20 6.82 4.79
N GLU A 51 -4.54 6.88 4.88
CA GLU A 51 -5.26 7.25 6.10
C GLU A 51 -5.04 6.22 7.23
N THR A 52 -5.03 4.93 6.91
CA THR A 52 -4.83 3.87 7.91
C THR A 52 -3.43 3.86 8.52
N LYS A 53 -2.44 4.37 7.77
CA LYS A 53 -1.09 4.57 8.29
C LYS A 53 -1.06 5.68 9.34
N GLU A 54 -1.75 6.80 9.09
CA GLU A 54 -1.83 7.92 10.06
C GLU A 54 -2.52 7.49 11.37
N THR A 55 -3.47 6.56 11.29
CA THR A 55 -4.14 6.00 12.49
C THR A 55 -3.35 4.87 13.16
N GLY A 56 -2.17 4.50 12.66
CA GLY A 56 -1.33 3.43 13.23
C GLY A 56 -1.89 2.01 13.08
N LEU A 57 -2.91 1.80 12.22
CA LEU A 57 -3.58 0.51 12.04
C LEU A 57 -2.75 -0.48 11.19
N THR A 58 -1.68 0.00 10.54
CA THR A 58 -0.89 -0.80 9.60
C THR A 58 0.59 -0.47 9.72
N SER A 59 1.46 -1.48 9.70
CA SER A 59 2.91 -1.23 9.63
C SER A 59 3.29 -0.57 8.30
N GLY A 60 4.27 0.33 8.32
CA GLY A 60 4.78 0.99 7.11
C GLY A 60 5.21 -0.01 6.03
N GLU A 61 5.88 -1.09 6.42
CA GLU A 61 6.35 -2.15 5.51
C GLU A 61 5.22 -2.81 4.73
N TYR A 62 4.07 -2.96 5.39
CA TYR A 62 2.89 -3.55 4.78
C TYR A 62 2.26 -2.60 3.76
N THR A 63 2.09 -1.33 4.11
CA THR A 63 1.63 -0.27 3.19
C THR A 63 2.51 -0.20 1.94
N ILE A 64 3.84 -0.24 2.12
CA ILE A 64 4.77 -0.22 0.98
C ILE A 64 4.63 -1.47 0.11
N SER A 65 4.42 -2.65 0.71
CA SER A 65 4.22 -3.89 -0.06
C SER A 65 2.96 -3.86 -0.93
N LEU A 66 1.90 -3.15 -0.51
CA LEU A 66 0.69 -2.98 -1.32
C LEU A 66 0.93 -2.09 -2.54
N TYR A 67 1.73 -1.04 -2.39
CA TYR A 67 2.14 -0.17 -3.49
C TYR A 67 2.93 -0.93 -4.58
N GLU A 68 3.78 -1.88 -4.18
CA GLU A 68 4.49 -2.75 -5.15
C GLU A 68 3.50 -3.58 -5.98
N VAL A 69 2.48 -4.15 -5.34
CA VAL A 69 1.47 -4.98 -6.00
C VAL A 69 0.66 -4.14 -6.98
N LEU A 70 0.26 -2.93 -6.57
CA LEU A 70 -0.40 -1.97 -7.47
C LEU A 70 0.43 -1.69 -8.72
N ALA A 71 1.73 -1.47 -8.56
CA ALA A 71 2.66 -1.27 -9.68
C ALA A 71 2.56 -2.42 -10.68
N ARG A 72 2.73 -3.65 -10.17
CA ARG A 72 2.85 -4.86 -10.99
C ARG A 72 1.57 -5.22 -11.72
N VAL A 73 0.42 -5.01 -11.08
CA VAL A 73 -0.89 -5.38 -11.64
C VAL A 73 -1.37 -4.32 -12.63
N HIS A 74 -1.31 -3.06 -12.23
CA HIS A 74 -2.03 -2.00 -12.94
C HIS A 74 -1.17 -1.26 -13.95
N GLY A 75 0.15 -1.47 -13.95
CA GLY A 75 1.01 -0.99 -15.03
C GLY A 75 0.99 0.53 -15.15
N THR A 76 0.84 1.04 -16.37
CA THR A 76 0.77 2.48 -16.63
C THR A 76 -0.47 3.17 -16.04
N LYS A 77 -1.51 2.42 -15.63
CA LYS A 77 -2.73 3.02 -15.03
C LYS A 77 -2.47 3.72 -13.71
N ILE A 78 -1.38 3.40 -13.03
CA ILE A 78 -1.01 4.00 -11.75
C ILE A 78 -0.16 5.26 -11.89
N VAL A 79 0.31 5.59 -13.09
CA VAL A 79 1.16 6.77 -13.36
C VAL A 79 0.59 8.06 -12.76
N PRO A 80 -0.72 8.37 -12.89
CA PRO A 80 -1.31 9.58 -12.29
C PRO A 80 -1.26 9.63 -10.76
N GLN A 81 -0.90 8.53 -10.10
CA GLN A 81 -0.87 8.39 -8.65
C GLN A 81 0.55 8.23 -8.09
N ILE A 82 1.58 8.14 -8.94
CA ILE A 82 2.94 7.86 -8.47
C ILE A 82 3.44 8.96 -7.53
N ASP A 83 3.16 10.23 -7.80
CA ASP A 83 3.59 11.34 -6.93
C ASP A 83 3.02 11.22 -5.51
N ASN A 84 1.74 10.84 -5.40
CA ASN A 84 1.10 10.58 -4.11
C ASN A 84 1.75 9.41 -3.38
N ILE A 85 2.04 8.33 -4.10
CA ILE A 85 2.67 7.13 -3.54
C ILE A 85 4.11 7.44 -3.07
N MET A 86 4.89 8.16 -3.88
CA MET A 86 6.25 8.57 -3.55
C MET A 86 6.29 9.49 -2.33
N THR A 87 5.35 10.43 -2.23
CA THR A 87 5.17 11.28 -1.04
C THR A 87 4.93 10.42 0.21
N THR A 88 4.06 9.42 0.14
CA THR A 88 3.79 8.52 1.27
C THR A 88 5.00 7.66 1.61
N ILE A 89 5.75 7.17 0.63
CA ILE A 89 7.01 6.43 0.84
C ILE A 89 8.00 7.29 1.62
N ILE A 90 8.26 8.52 1.17
CA ILE A 90 9.20 9.45 1.82
C ILE A 90 8.75 9.71 3.26
N LYS A 91 7.48 10.07 3.48
CA LYS A 91 6.94 10.28 4.83
C LYS A 91 7.11 9.05 5.73
N THR A 92 6.91 7.85 5.18
CA THR A 92 7.04 6.58 5.92
C THR A 92 8.48 6.31 6.31
N LEU A 93 9.42 6.52 5.39
CA LEU A 93 10.85 6.39 5.65
C LEU A 93 11.30 7.39 6.72
N THR A 94 10.92 8.66 6.62
CA THR A 94 11.27 9.70 7.59
C THR A 94 10.70 9.40 8.99
N SER A 95 9.50 8.84 9.07
CA SER A 95 8.86 8.48 10.36
C SER A 95 9.39 7.17 10.97
N SER A 96 10.10 6.35 10.18
CA SER A 96 10.63 5.08 10.64
C SER A 96 12.07 5.27 11.13
N ALA A 97 12.44 4.67 12.26
CA ALA A 97 13.79 4.74 12.83
C ALA A 97 14.82 3.90 12.04
N GLY A 98 14.80 3.92 10.70
CA GLY A 98 15.74 3.21 9.84
C GLY A 98 15.46 1.71 9.67
N SER A 99 14.19 1.28 9.59
CA SER A 99 13.86 -0.14 9.37
C SER A 99 14.44 -0.65 8.04
N PHE A 100 15.41 -1.56 8.09
CA PHE A 100 16.00 -2.17 6.90
C PHE A 100 14.96 -2.84 5.99
N ALA A 101 13.99 -3.54 6.58
CA ALA A 101 12.92 -4.19 5.83
C ALA A 101 12.02 -3.18 5.11
N LEU A 102 11.76 -2.02 5.72
CA LEU A 102 11.05 -0.92 5.08
C LEU A 102 11.85 -0.33 3.92
N HIS A 103 13.14 -0.05 4.11
CA HIS A 103 14.02 0.45 3.05
C HIS A 103 14.05 -0.51 1.85
N GLN A 104 14.15 -1.82 2.10
CA GLN A 104 14.12 -2.85 1.07
C GLN A 104 12.78 -2.87 0.33
N ALA A 105 11.66 -2.76 1.04
CA ALA A 105 10.34 -2.68 0.43
C ALA A 105 10.21 -1.43 -0.46
N CYS A 106 10.69 -0.28 0.01
CA CYS A 106 10.65 0.97 -0.76
C CYS A 106 11.45 0.85 -2.06
N SER A 107 12.66 0.27 -2.00
CA SER A 107 13.50 0.03 -3.18
C SER A 107 12.78 -0.79 -4.26
N LYS A 108 12.02 -1.83 -3.86
CA LYS A 108 11.22 -2.64 -4.80
C LYS A 108 10.13 -1.82 -5.49
N VAL A 109 9.44 -0.97 -4.73
CA VAL A 109 8.38 -0.11 -5.25
C VAL A 109 8.93 0.92 -6.23
N VAL A 110 9.99 1.65 -5.85
CA VAL A 110 10.65 2.63 -6.71
C VAL A 110 11.13 1.97 -8.01
N ARG A 111 11.75 0.77 -7.91
CA ARG A 111 12.16 0.01 -9.09
C ARG A 111 10.99 -0.41 -9.97
N ALA A 112 9.84 -0.75 -9.38
CA ALA A 112 8.65 -1.12 -10.15
C ALA A 112 8.09 0.09 -10.91
N TYR A 113 8.08 1.27 -10.30
CA TYR A 113 7.57 2.50 -10.90
C TYR A 113 8.51 3.16 -11.90
N ALA A 114 9.82 3.08 -11.68
CA ALA A 114 10.82 3.64 -12.60
C ALA A 114 10.65 3.14 -14.04
N LYS A 115 10.10 1.94 -14.23
CA LYS A 115 9.80 1.36 -15.54
C LYS A 115 8.75 2.13 -16.36
N TYR A 116 7.96 3.00 -15.73
CA TYR A 116 6.92 3.78 -16.41
C TYR A 116 7.37 5.20 -16.77
N TYR A 117 8.59 5.58 -16.37
CA TYR A 117 9.21 6.87 -16.70
C TYR A 117 10.32 6.75 -17.74
N LEU A 118 10.56 5.55 -18.27
CA LEU A 118 11.48 5.24 -19.37
C LEU A 118 10.67 4.89 -20.62
#